data_AF-A0A7V3D5K3-F1
#
_entry.id   AF-A0A7V3D5K3-F1
#
_cell.length_a   1.000
_cell.length_b   1.000
_cell.length_c   1.000
_cell.angle_alpha   90.00
_cell.angle_beta   90.00
_cell.angle_gamma   90.00
#
_symmetry.space_group_name_H-M   'P 1'
#
loop_
_entity.id
_entity.type
_entity.pdbx_description
1 polymer ?
#
loop_
_entity_poly.entity_id
_entity_poly.type
_entity_poly.pdbx_seq_one_letter_code
_entity_poly.pdbx_strand_id
1 'polypeptide(L)'
;MISVSVAFLALAFSYAANPPNQPTAGKFPARMPLSNLAPARVRDNLCLLEYPITTRSPIAQALFNQGLGYLYNYVWMEAARCFETATLHDPNCAIAYWGLSRALEKWSRRDASSKALIKADQLKEHASWREQQLILARMQETGNAPNVGDQEARRKKAIETIDTLLAVHDDDEEAWYYRAHLAGGRGFGGTVGAVPFYKALLKVNPLHPGANHELVHFYENCRRPALGWIY
;
A
#
# COMPACT_ATOMS: atom_id res chain seq x y z
N MET A 1 19.17 -55.60 39.37
CA MET A 1 18.60 -54.26 39.04
C MET A 1 17.63 -54.47 37.89
N ILE A 2 16.33 -54.29 38.13
CA ILE A 2 15.27 -54.57 37.17
C ILE A 2 15.07 -53.33 36.30
N SER A 3 15.32 -53.44 35.00
CA SER A 3 15.10 -52.38 34.01
C SER A 3 13.63 -52.40 33.57
N VAL A 4 12.87 -51.37 33.93
CA VAL A 4 11.49 -51.18 33.46
C VAL A 4 11.54 -50.24 32.25
N SER A 5 11.34 -50.78 31.06
CA SER A 5 11.14 -49.99 29.85
C SER A 5 9.70 -49.50 29.79
N VAL A 6 9.50 -48.18 29.92
CA VAL A 6 8.21 -47.52 29.71
C VAL A 6 8.10 -47.15 28.23
N ALA A 7 7.21 -47.83 27.51
CA ALA A 7 6.87 -47.49 26.13
C ALA A 7 5.85 -46.34 26.13
N PHE A 8 6.24 -45.18 25.60
CA PHE A 8 5.31 -44.08 25.34
C PHE A 8 4.57 -44.34 24.02
N LEU A 9 3.28 -44.65 24.11
CA LEU A 9 2.38 -44.71 22.96
C LEU A 9 1.97 -43.26 22.60
N ALA A 10 2.52 -42.71 21.52
CA ALA A 10 2.08 -41.44 20.98
C ALA A 10 0.81 -41.66 20.15
N LEU A 11 -0.34 -41.27 20.70
CA LEU A 11 -1.61 -41.15 19.95
C LEU A 11 -1.52 -39.92 19.04
N ALA A 12 -1.28 -40.16 17.75
CA ALA A 12 -1.43 -39.13 16.73
C ALA A 12 -2.92 -38.85 16.50
N PHE A 13 -3.42 -37.75 17.06
CA PHE A 13 -4.70 -37.17 16.65
C PHE A 13 -4.51 -36.52 15.28
N SER A 14 -4.99 -37.18 14.22
CA SER A 14 -5.17 -36.53 12.92
C SER A 14 -6.28 -35.49 13.03
N TYR A 15 -5.90 -34.23 13.26
CA TYR A 15 -6.80 -33.11 13.08
C TYR A 15 -6.95 -32.87 11.58
N ALA A 16 -7.97 -33.48 10.97
CA ALA A 16 -8.42 -33.07 9.65
C ALA A 16 -9.02 -31.66 9.81
N ALA A 17 -8.18 -30.64 9.71
CA ALA A 17 -8.63 -29.27 9.58
C ALA A 17 -9.40 -29.18 8.26
N ASN A 18 -10.73 -29.02 8.35
CA ASN A 18 -11.50 -28.54 7.22
C ASN A 18 -10.85 -27.22 6.75
N PRO A 19 -10.53 -27.04 5.46
CA PRO A 19 -10.00 -25.78 4.98
C PRO A 19 -11.01 -24.67 5.36
N PRO A 20 -10.53 -23.49 5.82
CA PRO A 20 -11.43 -22.39 6.13
C PRO A 20 -12.28 -22.12 4.90
N ASN A 21 -13.60 -22.06 5.08
CA ASN A 21 -14.60 -21.75 4.07
C ASN A 21 -14.04 -20.75 3.06
N GLN A 22 -13.63 -21.24 1.89
CA GLN A 22 -13.38 -20.38 0.75
C GLN A 22 -14.74 -19.71 0.47
N PRO A 23 -14.82 -18.37 0.46
CA PRO A 23 -16.04 -17.72 0.03
C PRO A 23 -16.38 -18.28 -1.35
N THR A 24 -17.60 -18.81 -1.48
CA THR A 24 -18.12 -19.31 -2.74
C THR A 24 -17.89 -18.22 -3.78
N ALA A 25 -17.23 -18.58 -4.89
CA ALA A 25 -16.92 -17.66 -5.97
C ALA A 25 -18.21 -17.12 -6.58
N GLY A 26 -18.76 -16.04 -6.00
CA GLY A 26 -19.64 -15.14 -6.71
C GLY A 26 -18.89 -14.70 -7.96
N LYS A 27 -19.51 -14.84 -9.13
CA LYS A 27 -18.87 -14.43 -10.39
C LYS A 27 -18.45 -12.96 -10.25
N PHE A 28 -17.14 -12.72 -10.20
CA PHE A 28 -16.61 -11.36 -10.26
C PHE A 28 -17.15 -10.66 -11.50
N PRO A 29 -17.37 -9.34 -11.42
CA PRO A 29 -17.85 -8.60 -12.58
C PRO A 29 -16.82 -8.72 -13.71
N ALA A 30 -17.30 -8.78 -14.96
CA ALA A 30 -16.43 -8.83 -16.13
C ALA A 30 -15.55 -7.58 -16.23
N ARG A 31 -16.04 -6.44 -15.74
CA ARG A 31 -15.28 -5.21 -15.58
C ARG A 31 -15.56 -4.58 -14.22
N MET A 32 -14.50 -4.12 -13.58
CA MET A 32 -14.54 -3.50 -12.28
C MET A 32 -15.17 -2.10 -12.33
N PRO A 33 -15.96 -1.69 -11.33
CA PRO A 33 -16.78 -0.47 -11.39
C PRO A 33 -15.99 0.85 -11.49
N LEU A 34 -14.83 0.96 -10.84
CA LEU A 34 -14.02 2.18 -10.79
C LEU A 34 -12.92 2.16 -11.85
N SER A 35 -12.18 1.05 -12.03
CA SER A 35 -11.11 0.95 -13.03
C SER A 35 -11.60 0.55 -14.42
N ASN A 36 -12.80 0.00 -14.59
CA ASN A 36 -13.30 -0.51 -15.88
C ASN A 36 -12.36 -1.54 -16.55
N LEU A 37 -11.53 -2.22 -15.75
CA LEU A 37 -10.63 -3.28 -16.17
C LEU A 37 -11.20 -4.64 -15.76
N ALA A 38 -10.72 -5.72 -16.39
CA ALA A 38 -10.99 -7.07 -15.87
C ALA A 38 -10.29 -7.26 -14.50
N PRO A 39 -10.80 -8.13 -13.61
CA PRO A 39 -10.14 -8.42 -12.33
C PRO A 39 -8.69 -8.91 -12.50
N ALA A 40 -7.83 -8.53 -11.56
CA ALA A 40 -6.44 -8.99 -11.51
C ALA A 40 -6.35 -10.46 -11.10
N ARG A 41 -5.21 -11.08 -11.41
CA ARG A 41 -4.78 -12.34 -10.83
C ARG A 41 -3.50 -12.10 -10.06
N VAL A 42 -3.32 -12.82 -8.95
CA VAL A 42 -2.05 -12.84 -8.23
C VAL A 42 -0.99 -13.45 -9.13
N ARG A 43 0.18 -12.79 -9.21
CA ARG A 43 1.35 -13.26 -9.95
C ARG A 43 2.47 -13.53 -8.96
N ASP A 44 2.99 -14.76 -8.98
CA ASP A 44 4.08 -15.16 -8.10
C ASP A 44 5.35 -14.34 -8.38
N ASN A 45 6.06 -13.96 -7.32
CA ASN A 45 7.34 -13.25 -7.37
C ASN A 45 7.35 -11.92 -8.15
N LEU A 46 6.19 -11.31 -8.37
CA LEU A 46 6.09 -10.02 -9.05
C LEU A 46 6.62 -8.86 -8.20
N CYS A 47 6.38 -8.90 -6.90
CA CYS A 47 6.82 -7.89 -5.94
C CYS A 47 7.23 -8.61 -4.65
N LEU A 48 8.45 -8.33 -4.16
CA LEU A 48 8.96 -8.87 -2.90
C LEU A 48 8.54 -8.02 -1.69
N LEU A 49 7.87 -6.88 -1.92
CA LEU A 49 7.35 -6.07 -0.81
C LEU A 49 6.20 -6.81 -0.13
N GLU A 50 6.34 -6.99 1.17
CA GLU A 50 5.27 -7.42 2.05
C GLU A 50 4.88 -6.26 2.95
N TYR A 51 3.76 -5.59 2.63
CA TYR A 51 3.21 -4.55 3.48
C TYR A 51 1.94 -5.09 4.16
N PRO A 52 2.01 -5.52 5.44
CA PRO A 52 0.85 -6.07 6.13
C PRO A 52 -0.31 -5.10 6.07
N ILE A 53 -1.54 -5.59 5.85
CA ILE A 53 -2.76 -4.79 5.87
C ILE A 53 -3.82 -5.42 6.76
N THR A 54 -4.78 -4.63 7.20
CA THR A 54 -5.92 -5.07 8.01
C THR A 54 -6.91 -5.81 7.10
N THR A 55 -6.67 -7.11 6.94
CA THR A 55 -7.54 -8.03 6.21
C THR A 55 -7.41 -9.44 6.76
N ARG A 56 -8.47 -10.24 6.61
CA ARG A 56 -8.41 -11.70 6.86
C ARG A 56 -8.24 -12.51 5.58
N SER A 57 -8.21 -11.84 4.42
CA SER A 57 -8.14 -12.48 3.11
C SER A 57 -6.69 -12.50 2.61
N PRO A 58 -6.03 -13.67 2.55
CA PRO A 58 -4.67 -13.76 2.01
C PRO A 58 -4.57 -13.28 0.56
N ILE A 59 -5.65 -13.43 -0.21
CA ILE A 59 -5.69 -12.96 -1.60
C ILE A 59 -5.76 -11.43 -1.64
N ALA A 60 -6.54 -10.79 -0.76
CA ALA A 60 -6.57 -9.33 -0.67
C ALA A 60 -5.19 -8.76 -0.29
N GLN A 61 -4.51 -9.38 0.69
CA GLN A 61 -3.14 -9.04 1.08
C GLN A 61 -2.17 -9.16 -0.10
N ALA A 62 -2.19 -10.28 -0.82
CA ALA A 62 -1.30 -10.51 -1.97
C ALA A 62 -1.56 -9.51 -3.12
N LEU A 63 -2.83 -9.25 -3.43
CA LEU A 63 -3.22 -8.26 -4.44
C LEU A 63 -2.84 -6.83 -4.02
N PHE A 64 -2.90 -6.50 -2.73
CA PHE A 64 -2.47 -5.19 -2.24
C PHE A 64 -0.96 -5.00 -2.41
N ASN A 65 -0.15 -5.98 -2.00
CA ASN A 65 1.31 -5.96 -2.17
C ASN A 65 1.70 -5.85 -3.66
N GLN A 66 1.04 -6.65 -4.51
CA GLN A 66 1.19 -6.58 -5.96
C GLN A 66 0.79 -5.20 -6.52
N GLY A 67 -0.31 -4.63 -6.01
CA GLY A 67 -0.77 -3.29 -6.37
C GLY A 67 0.26 -2.21 -6.03
N LEU A 68 0.88 -2.27 -4.84
CA LEU A 68 1.98 -1.37 -4.46
C LEU A 68 3.18 -1.52 -5.40
N GLY A 69 3.59 -2.77 -5.71
CA GLY A 69 4.65 -3.03 -6.67
C GLY A 69 4.42 -2.35 -8.02
N TYR A 70 3.21 -2.48 -8.58
CA TYR A 70 2.84 -1.78 -9.80
C TYR A 70 2.75 -0.25 -9.64
N LEU A 71 2.24 0.23 -8.50
CA LEU A 71 2.09 1.66 -8.24
C LEU A 71 3.45 2.35 -8.24
N TYR A 72 4.43 1.78 -7.54
CA TYR A 72 5.79 2.32 -7.47
C TYR A 72 6.49 2.32 -8.82
N ASN A 73 6.29 1.29 -9.65
CA ASN A 73 6.88 1.19 -10.99
C ASN A 73 6.07 1.94 -12.08
N TYR A 74 5.16 2.82 -11.66
CA TYR A 74 4.31 3.64 -12.53
C TYR A 74 3.40 2.87 -13.49
N VAL A 75 3.08 1.62 -13.18
CA VAL A 75 2.12 0.79 -13.92
C VAL A 75 0.71 1.00 -13.32
N TRP A 76 0.23 2.24 -13.34
CA TRP A 76 -0.94 2.68 -12.57
C TRP A 76 -2.24 1.94 -12.91
N MET A 77 -2.41 1.51 -14.17
CA MET A 77 -3.56 0.71 -14.59
C MET A 77 -3.59 -0.66 -13.92
N GLU A 78 -2.44 -1.35 -13.87
CA GLU A 78 -2.33 -2.65 -13.20
C GLU A 78 -2.44 -2.49 -11.68
N ALA A 79 -1.86 -1.41 -11.12
CA ALA A 79 -2.02 -1.08 -9.70
C ALA A 79 -3.51 -0.91 -9.33
N ALA A 80 -4.25 -0.09 -10.08
CA ALA A 80 -5.68 0.12 -9.88
C ALA A 80 -6.46 -1.21 -9.99
N ARG A 81 -6.12 -2.04 -10.99
CA ARG A 81 -6.74 -3.36 -11.15
C ARG A 81 -6.54 -4.23 -9.92
N CYS A 82 -5.32 -4.28 -9.37
CA CYS A 82 -4.99 -5.12 -8.23
C CYS A 82 -5.70 -4.64 -6.95
N PHE A 83 -5.64 -3.33 -6.66
CA PHE A 83 -6.31 -2.76 -5.50
C PHE A 83 -7.82 -2.96 -5.55
N GLU A 84 -8.45 -2.70 -6.69
CA GLU A 84 -9.90 -2.88 -6.81
C GLU A 84 -10.30 -4.36 -6.72
N THR A 85 -9.50 -5.27 -7.27
CA THR A 85 -9.74 -6.71 -7.13
C THR A 85 -9.61 -7.15 -5.67
N ALA A 86 -8.66 -6.59 -4.90
CA ALA A 86 -8.54 -6.86 -3.47
C ALA A 86 -9.84 -6.53 -2.71
N THR A 87 -10.56 -5.47 -3.10
CA THR A 87 -11.86 -5.12 -2.48
C THR A 87 -12.98 -6.12 -2.77
N LEU A 88 -12.85 -6.97 -3.79
CA LEU A 88 -13.80 -8.07 -4.03
C LEU A 88 -13.53 -9.27 -3.12
N HIS A 89 -12.27 -9.45 -2.71
CA HIS A 89 -11.85 -10.50 -1.80
C HIS A 89 -11.98 -10.11 -0.32
N ASP A 90 -11.99 -8.81 -0.03
CA ASP A 90 -12.34 -8.24 1.26
C ASP A 90 -13.04 -6.87 1.08
N PRO A 91 -14.37 -6.85 1.08
CA PRO A 91 -15.14 -5.61 0.91
C PRO A 91 -14.97 -4.57 2.02
N ASN A 92 -14.43 -4.97 3.18
CA ASN A 92 -14.18 -4.08 4.32
C ASN A 92 -12.73 -3.58 4.37
N CYS A 93 -11.88 -3.99 3.43
CA CYS A 93 -10.48 -3.57 3.37
C CYS A 93 -10.36 -2.10 2.93
N ALA A 94 -10.39 -1.19 3.91
CA ALA A 94 -10.36 0.26 3.66
C ALA A 94 -9.08 0.70 2.93
N ILE A 95 -7.92 0.13 3.29
CA ILE A 95 -6.65 0.50 2.69
C ILE A 95 -6.54 0.09 1.21
N ALA A 96 -7.23 -0.97 0.77
CA ALA A 96 -7.30 -1.31 -0.65
C ALA A 96 -7.99 -0.21 -1.47
N TYR A 97 -9.06 0.41 -0.94
CA TYR A 97 -9.68 1.58 -1.57
C TYR A 97 -8.76 2.82 -1.55
N TRP A 98 -7.95 2.99 -0.50
CA TRP A 98 -6.92 4.05 -0.45
C TRP A 98 -5.85 3.86 -1.53
N GLY A 99 -5.30 2.65 -1.68
CA GLY A 99 -4.36 2.31 -2.76
C GLY A 99 -4.96 2.51 -4.15
N LEU A 100 -6.22 2.08 -4.34
CA LEU A 100 -6.98 2.30 -5.56
C LEU A 100 -7.11 3.78 -5.90
N SER A 101 -7.40 4.63 -4.91
CA SER A 101 -7.50 6.09 -5.13
C SER A 101 -6.18 6.67 -5.66
N ARG A 102 -5.04 6.26 -5.10
CA ARG A 102 -3.71 6.71 -5.53
C ARG A 102 -3.42 6.30 -6.97
N ALA A 103 -3.70 5.04 -7.32
CA ALA A 103 -3.51 4.54 -8.68
C ALA A 103 -4.42 5.25 -9.70
N LEU A 104 -5.70 5.45 -9.37
CA LEU A 104 -6.66 6.13 -10.24
C LEU A 104 -6.32 7.62 -10.44
N GLU A 105 -5.84 8.31 -9.40
CA GLU A 105 -5.38 9.70 -9.54
C GLU A 105 -4.21 9.79 -10.52
N LYS A 106 -3.18 8.94 -10.36
CA LYS A 106 -2.01 8.91 -11.25
C LYS A 106 -2.41 8.56 -12.69
N TRP A 107 -3.39 7.68 -12.84
CA TRP A 107 -4.02 7.38 -14.14
C TRP A 107 -5.02 8.46 -14.63
N SER A 108 -5.03 9.65 -14.03
CA SER A 108 -5.87 10.79 -14.44
C SER A 108 -7.39 10.53 -14.38
N ARG A 109 -7.84 9.58 -13.55
CA ARG A 109 -9.26 9.25 -13.33
C ARG A 109 -9.79 9.88 -12.05
N ARG A 110 -9.80 11.22 -12.03
CA ARG A 110 -10.10 12.03 -10.82
C ARG A 110 -11.42 11.66 -10.13
N ASP A 111 -12.51 11.53 -10.86
CA ASP A 111 -13.82 11.21 -10.27
C ASP A 111 -13.83 9.82 -9.61
N ALA A 112 -13.23 8.83 -10.28
CA ALA A 112 -13.12 7.47 -9.75
C ALA A 112 -12.17 7.43 -8.54
N SER A 113 -11.07 8.20 -8.57
CA SER A 113 -10.15 8.37 -7.45
C SER A 113 -10.86 8.94 -6.22
N SER A 114 -11.63 10.02 -6.37
CA SER A 114 -12.38 10.63 -5.27
C SER A 114 -13.40 9.65 -4.68
N LYS A 115 -14.16 8.94 -5.52
CA LYS A 115 -15.10 7.90 -5.07
C LYS A 115 -14.40 6.79 -4.28
N ALA A 116 -13.24 6.31 -4.75
CA ALA A 116 -12.45 5.30 -4.05
C ALA A 116 -11.99 5.80 -2.67
N LEU A 117 -11.47 7.02 -2.59
CA LEU A 117 -10.98 7.58 -1.33
C LEU A 117 -12.11 7.81 -0.31
N ILE A 118 -13.27 8.31 -0.75
CA ILE A 118 -14.46 8.44 0.10
C ILE A 118 -14.88 7.07 0.64
N LYS A 119 -14.82 6.02 -0.19
CA LYS A 119 -15.13 4.65 0.24
C LYS A 119 -14.12 4.14 1.28
N ALA A 120 -12.84 4.48 1.14
CA ALA A 120 -11.82 4.16 2.15
C ALA A 120 -12.14 4.82 3.50
N ASP A 121 -12.51 6.11 3.51
CA ASP A 121 -12.89 6.82 4.74
C ASP A 121 -14.15 6.24 5.40
N GLN A 122 -15.16 5.84 4.61
CA GLN A 122 -16.36 5.17 5.12
C GLN A 122 -16.08 3.82 5.80
N LEU A 123 -15.00 3.13 5.41
CA LEU A 123 -14.62 1.81 5.93
C LEU A 123 -13.51 1.88 6.99
N LYS A 124 -13.01 3.08 7.33
CA LYS A 124 -11.81 3.23 8.17
C LYS A 124 -11.94 2.60 9.57
N GLU A 125 -13.15 2.49 10.10
CA GLU A 125 -13.42 1.84 11.39
C GLU A 125 -13.12 0.32 11.37
N HIS A 126 -13.01 -0.29 10.18
CA HIS A 126 -12.54 -1.67 10.00
C HIS A 126 -11.02 -1.79 9.86
N ALA A 127 -10.31 -0.66 9.75
CA ALA A 127 -8.86 -0.63 9.56
C ALA A 127 -8.13 -0.40 10.89
N SER A 128 -6.88 -0.84 10.96
CA SER A 128 -5.98 -0.48 12.07
C SER A 128 -5.79 1.03 12.16
N TRP A 129 -5.46 1.54 13.36
CA TRP A 129 -5.17 2.96 13.57
C TRP A 129 -4.13 3.50 12.58
N ARG A 130 -3.09 2.70 12.30
CA ARG A 130 -2.03 2.97 11.32
C ARG A 130 -2.59 3.27 9.92
N GLU A 131 -3.46 2.40 9.42
CA GLU A 131 -4.13 2.58 8.12
C GLU A 131 -5.12 3.75 8.13
N GLN A 132 -5.81 3.99 9.26
CA GLN A 132 -6.68 5.15 9.42
C GLN A 132 -5.90 6.47 9.26
N GLN A 133 -4.66 6.55 9.77
CA GLN A 133 -3.81 7.74 9.58
C GLN A 133 -3.44 7.95 8.11
N LEU A 134 -3.11 6.88 7.37
CA LEU A 134 -2.82 6.97 5.92
C LEU A 134 -4.05 7.46 5.13
N ILE A 135 -5.23 6.96 5.47
CA ILE A 135 -6.51 7.38 4.86
C ILE A 135 -6.79 8.85 5.19
N LEU A 136 -6.66 9.25 6.46
CA LEU A 136 -6.90 10.61 6.92
C LEU A 136 -5.96 11.62 6.25
N ALA A 137 -4.66 11.33 6.23
CA ALA A 137 -3.67 12.18 5.56
C ALA A 137 -4.03 12.39 4.08
N ARG A 138 -4.51 11.34 3.42
CA ARG A 138 -4.93 11.41 2.02
C ARG A 138 -6.23 12.19 1.81
N MET A 139 -7.20 12.05 2.69
CA MET A 139 -8.41 12.87 2.71
C MET A 139 -8.06 14.37 2.87
N GLN A 140 -7.09 14.68 3.73
CA GLN A 140 -6.61 16.05 3.94
C GLN A 140 -5.87 16.60 2.71
N GLU A 141 -4.88 15.88 2.21
CA GLU A 141 -4.06 16.28 1.05
C GLU A 141 -4.93 16.59 -0.17
N THR A 142 -5.92 15.73 -0.45
CA THR A 142 -6.76 15.84 -1.65
C THR A 142 -7.92 16.81 -1.49
N GLY A 143 -8.14 17.38 -0.30
CA GLY A 143 -9.25 18.30 -0.05
C GLY A 143 -10.60 17.63 0.19
N ASN A 144 -10.64 16.31 0.42
CA ASN A 144 -11.86 15.56 0.70
C ASN A 144 -12.24 15.57 2.19
N ALA A 145 -11.32 15.95 3.09
CA ALA A 145 -11.62 16.20 4.49
C ALA A 145 -12.24 17.60 4.71
N PRO A 146 -13.13 17.78 5.71
CA PRO A 146 -13.73 19.07 6.00
C PRO A 146 -12.70 20.11 6.46
N ASN A 147 -12.90 21.38 6.07
CA ASN A 147 -12.17 22.54 6.59
C ASN A 147 -10.63 22.45 6.49
N VAL A 148 -10.11 21.90 5.38
CA VAL A 148 -8.65 21.74 5.18
C VAL A 148 -7.95 22.91 4.49
N GLY A 149 -8.70 23.91 4.03
CA GLY A 149 -8.14 25.15 3.46
C GLY A 149 -7.65 24.99 2.02
N ASP A 150 -6.66 25.81 1.65
CA ASP A 150 -6.00 25.78 0.35
C ASP A 150 -5.00 24.61 0.22
N GLN A 151 -4.28 24.54 -0.91
CA GLN A 151 -3.37 23.44 -1.19
C GLN A 151 -2.22 23.33 -0.17
N GLU A 152 -1.70 24.46 0.31
CA GLU A 152 -0.59 24.46 1.28
C GLU A 152 -1.08 24.01 2.66
N ALA A 153 -2.23 24.51 3.11
CA ALA A 153 -2.87 24.09 4.36
C ALA A 153 -3.20 22.59 4.36
N ARG A 154 -3.73 22.07 3.24
CA ARG A 154 -3.99 20.63 3.04
C ARG A 154 -2.73 19.79 3.18
N ARG A 155 -1.67 20.19 2.49
CA ARG A 155 -0.38 19.50 2.52
C ARG A 155 0.22 19.52 3.93
N LYS A 156 0.16 20.65 4.63
CA LYS A 156 0.63 20.78 6.00
C LYS A 156 -0.10 19.83 6.94
N LYS A 157 -1.44 19.76 6.89
CA LYS A 157 -2.23 18.83 7.71
C LYS A 157 -1.89 17.36 7.42
N ALA A 158 -1.73 17.01 6.14
CA ALA A 158 -1.32 15.67 5.75
C ALA A 158 0.07 15.32 6.31
N ILE A 159 1.02 16.26 6.26
CA ILE A 159 2.36 16.09 6.87
C ILE A 159 2.25 15.86 8.37
N GLU A 160 1.49 16.66 9.11
CA GLU A 160 1.30 16.51 10.56
C GLU A 160 0.72 15.14 10.93
N THR A 161 -0.25 14.65 10.13
CA THR A 161 -0.85 13.34 10.31
C THR A 161 0.15 12.20 10.06
N ILE A 162 0.95 12.29 9.00
CA ILE A 162 1.98 11.29 8.70
C ILE A 162 3.14 11.34 9.71
N ASP A 163 3.53 12.52 10.18
CA ASP A 163 4.56 12.67 11.20
C ASP A 163 4.07 12.08 12.55
N THR A 164 2.78 12.21 12.87
CA THR A 164 2.16 11.55 14.04
C THR A 164 2.19 10.03 13.89
N LEU A 165 1.90 9.51 12.71
CA LEU A 165 1.98 8.08 12.42
C LEU A 165 3.42 7.57 12.61
N LEU A 166 4.41 8.24 12.02
CA LEU A 166 5.82 7.88 12.11
C LEU A 166 6.39 8.00 13.54
N ALA A 167 5.83 8.87 14.39
CA ALA A 167 6.22 8.95 15.79
C ALA A 167 5.83 7.70 16.61
N VAL A 168 4.87 6.91 16.13
CA VAL A 168 4.38 5.68 16.78
C VAL A 168 4.88 4.43 16.06
N HIS A 169 4.94 4.48 14.73
CA HIS A 169 5.38 3.41 13.84
C HIS A 169 6.48 3.93 12.92
N ASP A 170 7.69 4.07 13.46
CA ASP A 170 8.87 4.52 12.70
C ASP A 170 9.38 3.45 11.71
N ASP A 171 8.78 2.26 11.73
CA ASP A 171 8.95 1.15 10.80
C ASP A 171 7.89 1.10 9.68
N ASP A 172 6.89 2.01 9.66
CA ASP A 172 5.86 1.97 8.61
C ASP A 172 6.41 2.46 7.25
N GLU A 173 6.58 1.51 6.34
CA GLU A 173 7.17 1.74 5.02
C GLU A 173 6.35 2.74 4.17
N GLU A 174 5.02 2.62 4.18
CA GLU A 174 4.15 3.52 3.41
C GLU A 174 4.07 4.93 4.00
N ALA A 175 4.16 5.08 5.32
CA ALA A 175 4.23 6.38 5.98
C ALA A 175 5.49 7.14 5.56
N TRP A 176 6.66 6.49 5.57
CA TRP A 176 7.90 7.11 5.08
C TRP A 176 7.82 7.44 3.58
N TYR A 177 7.30 6.52 2.76
CA TYR A 177 7.13 6.74 1.32
C TYR A 177 6.21 7.93 1.06
N TYR A 178 5.09 8.01 1.78
CA TYR A 178 4.13 9.10 1.64
C TYR A 178 4.70 10.43 2.16
N ARG A 179 5.46 10.40 3.25
CA ARG A 179 6.13 11.60 3.78
C ARG A 179 7.12 12.18 2.77
N ALA A 180 7.85 11.33 2.05
CA ALA A 180 8.73 11.72 0.96
C ALA A 180 7.96 12.40 -0.18
N HIS A 181 6.81 11.86 -0.58
CA HIS A 181 5.95 12.45 -1.61
C HIS A 181 5.44 13.84 -1.22
N LEU A 182 4.96 13.97 0.02
CA LEU A 182 4.54 15.27 0.54
C LEU A 182 5.70 16.25 0.50
N ALA A 183 6.92 15.85 0.91
CA ALA A 183 8.11 16.70 0.88
C ALA A 183 8.59 17.07 -0.54
N GLY A 184 8.55 16.11 -1.47
CA GLY A 184 9.13 16.20 -2.79
C GLY A 184 8.37 17.05 -3.80
N GLY A 185 7.06 17.25 -3.60
CA GLY A 185 6.22 17.92 -4.59
C GLY A 185 5.94 17.05 -5.82
N ARG A 186 5.61 17.69 -6.95
CA ARG A 186 5.25 16.99 -8.20
C ARG A 186 6.49 16.66 -9.03
N GLY A 187 6.48 15.51 -9.70
CA GLY A 187 7.54 15.07 -10.63
C GLY A 187 8.07 13.68 -10.25
N PHE A 188 8.66 12.98 -11.22
CA PHE A 188 9.31 11.69 -10.98
C PHE A 188 10.59 11.90 -10.15
N GLY A 189 10.75 11.14 -9.06
CA GLY A 189 11.82 11.30 -8.08
C GLY A 189 11.62 12.46 -7.10
N GLY A 190 10.68 13.37 -7.37
CA GLY A 190 10.44 14.56 -6.57
C GLY A 190 11.60 15.56 -6.55
N THR A 191 11.54 16.52 -5.64
CA THR A 191 12.63 17.48 -5.36
C THR A 191 13.58 16.95 -4.28
N VAL A 192 14.66 17.70 -4.03
CA VAL A 192 15.65 17.38 -2.97
C VAL A 192 15.01 17.17 -1.59
N GLY A 193 13.83 17.77 -1.34
CA GLY A 193 13.09 17.60 -0.10
C GLY A 193 12.61 16.16 0.17
N ALA A 194 12.41 15.33 -0.85
CA ALA A 194 12.00 13.93 -0.69
C ALA A 194 13.15 13.01 -0.25
N VAL A 195 14.39 13.33 -0.64
CA VAL A 195 15.55 12.43 -0.53
C VAL A 195 15.83 11.95 0.89
N PRO A 196 15.79 12.80 1.95
CA PRO A 196 16.01 12.33 3.31
C PRO A 196 15.01 11.24 3.74
N PHE A 197 13.74 11.37 3.34
CA PHE A 197 12.68 10.44 3.70
C PHE A 197 12.78 9.12 2.93
N TYR A 198 13.12 9.14 1.64
CA TYR A 198 13.43 7.90 0.92
C TYR A 198 14.65 7.18 1.50
N LYS A 199 15.69 7.91 1.90
CA LYS A 199 16.84 7.30 2.56
C LYS A 199 16.51 6.74 3.94
N ALA A 200 15.61 7.37 4.70
CA ALA A 200 15.11 6.83 5.96
C ALA A 200 14.32 5.53 5.72
N LEU A 201 13.44 5.51 4.71
CA LEU A 201 12.73 4.30 4.29
C LEU A 201 13.70 3.17 3.93
N LEU A 202 14.79 3.45 3.21
CA LEU A 202 15.81 2.45 2.88
C LEU A 202 16.62 1.96 4.10
N LYS A 203 16.51 2.60 5.27
CA LYS A 203 17.03 2.05 6.53
C LYS A 203 16.07 1.04 7.16
N VAL A 204 14.77 1.20 6.95
CA VAL A 204 13.74 0.23 7.35
C VAL A 204 13.77 -0.97 6.40
N ASN A 205 13.69 -0.73 5.10
CA ASN A 205 13.72 -1.75 4.06
C ASN A 205 14.68 -1.35 2.93
N PRO A 206 15.94 -1.85 2.93
CA PRO A 206 16.92 -1.56 1.89
C PRO A 206 16.48 -1.96 0.47
N LEU A 207 15.54 -2.90 0.34
CA LEU A 207 15.01 -3.38 -0.93
C LEU A 207 13.65 -2.78 -1.28
N HIS A 208 13.21 -1.73 -0.57
CA HIS A 208 11.92 -1.11 -0.82
C HIS A 208 11.82 -0.63 -2.29
N PRO A 209 10.88 -1.16 -3.10
CA PRO A 209 10.85 -0.88 -4.54
C PRO A 209 10.56 0.59 -4.84
N GLY A 210 9.61 1.20 -4.13
CA GLY A 210 9.28 2.63 -4.28
C GLY A 210 10.44 3.58 -4.01
N ALA A 211 11.05 3.54 -2.82
CA ALA A 211 12.17 4.41 -2.48
C ALA A 211 13.37 4.25 -3.43
N ASN A 212 13.72 3.02 -3.81
CA ASN A 212 14.79 2.77 -4.77
C ASN A 212 14.45 3.38 -6.15
N HIS A 213 13.24 3.15 -6.66
CA HIS A 213 12.82 3.68 -7.96
C HIS A 213 12.79 5.21 -7.99
N GLU A 214 12.22 5.85 -6.97
CA GLU A 214 12.16 7.31 -6.88
C GLU A 214 13.55 7.95 -6.73
N LEU A 215 14.49 7.30 -6.00
CA LEU A 215 15.86 7.79 -5.90
C LEU A 215 16.63 7.68 -7.21
N VAL A 216 16.38 6.66 -8.03
CA VAL A 216 16.94 6.57 -9.39
C VAL A 216 16.49 7.78 -10.20
N HIS A 217 15.18 8.05 -10.27
CA HIS A 217 14.66 9.22 -10.98
C HIS A 217 15.20 10.55 -10.46
N PHE A 218 15.34 10.70 -9.14
CA PHE A 218 15.96 11.90 -8.57
C PHE A 218 17.41 12.08 -9.04
N TYR A 219 18.22 11.01 -9.04
CA TYR A 219 19.62 11.07 -9.45
C TYR A 219 19.82 11.23 -10.95
N GLU A 220 18.90 10.71 -11.77
CA GLU A 220 18.81 11.02 -13.20
C GLU A 220 18.54 12.52 -13.39
N ASN A 221 17.52 13.06 -12.73
CA ASN A 221 17.16 14.47 -12.90
C ASN A 221 18.28 15.43 -12.49
N CYS A 222 19.00 15.15 -11.40
CA CYS A 222 20.10 16.00 -10.95
C CYS A 222 21.46 15.68 -11.59
N ARG A 223 21.49 14.77 -12.57
CA ARG A 223 22.71 14.36 -13.29
C ARG A 223 23.84 13.95 -12.37
N ARG A 224 23.56 13.07 -11.40
CA ARG A 224 24.54 12.73 -10.35
C ARG A 224 25.83 12.16 -10.97
N PRO A 225 27.00 12.77 -10.73
CA PRO A 225 28.25 12.33 -11.37
C PRO A 225 28.67 10.90 -11.04
N ALA A 226 28.32 10.42 -9.84
CA ALA A 226 28.58 9.05 -9.42
C ALA A 226 27.89 7.99 -10.31
N LEU A 227 26.94 8.40 -11.15
CA LEU A 227 26.29 7.56 -12.18
C LEU A 227 26.92 7.72 -13.57
N GLY A 228 28.07 8.41 -13.67
CA GLY A 228 28.83 8.59 -14.92
C GLY A 228 28.44 9.82 -15.74
N TRP A 229 27.68 10.77 -15.18
CA TRP A 229 27.21 11.95 -15.91
C TRP A 229 28.22 13.09 -15.76
N ILE A 230 28.53 13.78 -16.87
CA ILE A 230 29.49 14.90 -16.93
C ILE A 230 28.71 16.21 -16.70
N TYR A 231 29.26 17.11 -15.88
CA TYR A 231 28.71 18.44 -15.61
C TYR A 231 28.76 19.36 -16.82
#